data_AF-A0A0D4C149-F1
#
_entry.id   AF-A0A0D4C149-F1
#
_cell.length_a   1.000
_cell.length_b   1.000
_cell.length_c   1.000
_cell.angle_alpha   90.00
_cell.angle_beta   90.00
_cell.angle_gamma   90.00
#
_symmetry.space_group_name_H-M   'P 1'
#
loop_
_entity.id
_entity.type
_entity.pdbx_description
1 polymer ?
#
loop_
_entity_poly.entity_id
_entity_poly.type
_entity_poly.pdbx_seq_one_letter_code
_entity_poly.pdbx_strand_id
1 'polypeptide(L)'
;MLPSLMRQSFTRLRAPLVDDGHDNETQDWSKAQALEISNCLITPGATDEVIANRNGVLIQFTVHAPAGADVQALDRAIYQGVEYEIDGEPERWDTGVLDHTVIYLKKWRG
;
A
#
# COMPACT_ATOMS: atom_id res chain seq x y z
N MET A 1 4.31 -23.56 -10.29
CA MET A 1 3.22 -23.65 -9.28
C MET A 1 3.41 -22.51 -8.32
N LEU A 2 2.41 -21.63 -8.16
CA LEU A 2 2.48 -20.55 -7.18
C LEU A 2 2.43 -21.16 -5.75
N PRO A 3 3.26 -20.69 -4.79
CA PRO A 3 3.19 -21.14 -3.41
C PRO A 3 1.79 -20.89 -2.82
N SER A 4 1.23 -21.83 -2.06
CA SER A 4 -0.15 -21.75 -1.53
C SER A 4 -0.42 -20.57 -0.57
N LEU A 5 0.62 -19.79 -0.23
CA LEU A 5 0.58 -18.65 0.68
C LEU A 5 0.08 -17.34 0.02
N MET A 6 0.07 -17.23 -1.31
CA MET A 6 -0.39 -16.04 -2.04
C MET A 6 -1.88 -16.13 -2.37
N ARG A 7 -2.74 -16.06 -1.36
CA ARG A 7 -4.21 -16.11 -1.51
C ARG A 7 -4.94 -14.89 -0.97
N GLN A 8 -4.20 -13.99 -0.33
CA GLN A 8 -4.80 -12.82 0.29
C GLN A 8 -5.03 -11.75 -0.78
N SER A 9 -6.00 -10.87 -0.53
CA SER A 9 -6.23 -9.68 -1.33
C SER A 9 -6.29 -8.46 -0.41
N PHE A 10 -6.02 -7.31 -1.00
CA PHE A 10 -6.32 -6.02 -0.42
C PHE A 10 -6.94 -5.13 -1.50
N THR A 11 -7.68 -4.11 -1.08
CA THR A 11 -8.30 -3.17 -2.01
C THR A 11 -7.50 -1.89 -2.03
N ARG A 12 -6.92 -1.55 -3.18
CA ARG A 12 -6.30 -0.25 -3.40
C ARG A 12 -7.37 0.81 -3.66
N LEU A 13 -7.25 1.97 -3.02
CA LEU A 13 -8.01 3.18 -3.29
C LEU A 13 -7.08 4.22 -3.93
N ARG A 14 -7.45 4.71 -5.12
CA ARG A 14 -6.75 5.82 -5.80
C ARG A 14 -7.66 7.01 -5.98
N ALA A 15 -7.35 8.12 -5.32
CA ALA A 15 -8.07 9.38 -5.50
C ALA A 15 -7.53 10.13 -6.74
N PRO A 16 -8.40 10.66 -7.62
CA PRO A 16 -7.95 11.57 -8.67
C PRO A 16 -7.44 12.87 -8.07
N LEU A 17 -6.44 13.47 -8.71
CA LEU A 17 -6.05 14.85 -8.45
C LEU A 17 -7.12 15.77 -9.03
N VAL A 18 -7.61 16.68 -8.21
CA VAL A 18 -8.59 17.69 -8.59
C VAL A 18 -8.00 19.06 -8.25
N ASP A 19 -8.12 20.00 -9.18
CA ASP A 19 -7.75 21.40 -8.98
C ASP A 19 -8.68 22.01 -7.92
N ASP A 20 -8.10 22.51 -6.83
CA ASP A 20 -8.83 23.15 -5.74
C ASP A 20 -9.19 24.63 -6.02
N GLY A 21 -8.85 25.13 -7.21
CA GLY A 21 -9.09 26.51 -7.63
C GLY A 21 -8.08 27.51 -7.06
N HIS A 22 -7.00 27.03 -6.43
CA HIS A 22 -5.92 27.84 -5.88
C HIS A 22 -4.53 27.42 -6.39
N ASP A 23 -4.46 26.89 -7.62
CA ASP A 23 -3.23 26.37 -8.25
C ASP A 23 -2.61 25.18 -7.48
N ASN A 24 -3.38 24.53 -6.60
CA ASN A 24 -2.97 23.32 -5.90
C ASN A 24 -3.83 22.13 -6.32
N GLU A 25 -3.18 21.02 -6.63
CA GLU A 25 -3.86 19.75 -6.88
C GLU A 25 -4.08 19.01 -5.55
N THR A 26 -5.34 18.78 -5.20
CA THR A 26 -5.71 18.00 -4.01
C THR A 26 -6.33 16.67 -4.41
N GLN A 27 -6.01 15.59 -3.66
CA GLN A 27 -6.61 14.28 -3.86
C GLN A 27 -8.09 14.28 -3.41
N ASP A 28 -9.01 14.05 -4.35
CA ASP A 28 -10.44 13.93 -4.07
C ASP A 28 -10.79 12.49 -3.69
N TRP A 29 -10.64 12.17 -2.40
CA TRP A 29 -10.96 10.84 -1.85
C TRP A 29 -12.46 10.48 -1.96
N SER A 30 -13.35 11.44 -2.18
CA SER A 30 -14.78 11.15 -2.42
C SER A 30 -15.02 10.46 -3.78
N LYS A 31 -14.05 10.59 -4.71
CA LYS A 31 -14.06 9.95 -6.04
C LYS A 31 -13.01 8.85 -6.16
N ALA A 32 -12.54 8.31 -5.04
CA ALA A 32 -11.52 7.28 -5.05
C ALA A 32 -11.99 6.02 -5.79
N GLN A 33 -11.12 5.50 -6.66
CA GLN A 33 -11.37 4.26 -7.39
C GLN A 33 -10.78 3.08 -6.60
N ALA A 34 -11.67 2.12 -6.29
CA ALA A 34 -11.29 0.87 -5.65
C ALA A 34 -10.85 -0.17 -6.69
N LEU A 35 -9.72 -0.83 -6.45
CA LEU A 35 -9.25 -1.97 -7.22
C LEU A 35 -8.81 -3.07 -6.26
N GLU A 36 -9.40 -4.26 -6.36
CA GLU A 36 -8.92 -5.42 -5.62
C GLU A 36 -7.65 -5.97 -6.26
N ILE A 37 -6.60 -6.10 -5.45
CA ILE A 37 -5.34 -6.73 -5.84
C ILE A 37 -5.27 -8.08 -5.13
N SER A 38 -5.38 -9.14 -5.92
CA SER A 38 -5.40 -10.53 -5.45
C SER A 38 -4.03 -11.19 -5.57
N ASN A 39 -3.92 -12.42 -5.06
CA ASN A 39 -2.70 -13.23 -5.06
C ASN A 39 -1.54 -12.55 -4.31
N CYS A 40 -1.87 -11.89 -3.20
CA CYS A 40 -0.90 -11.26 -2.33
C CYS A 40 -0.53 -12.20 -1.18
N LEU A 41 0.70 -12.05 -0.69
CA LEU A 41 1.12 -12.51 0.63
C LEU A 41 1.22 -11.30 1.55
N ILE A 42 0.40 -11.26 2.59
CA ILE A 42 0.40 -10.16 3.57
C ILE A 42 0.99 -10.69 4.87
N THR A 43 2.04 -10.03 5.33
CA THR A 43 2.76 -10.35 6.57
C THR A 43 2.66 -9.16 7.52
N PRO A 44 2.66 -9.39 8.85
CA PRO A 44 2.76 -8.29 9.80
C PRO A 44 4.10 -7.57 9.59
N GLY A 45 4.06 -6.23 9.62
CA GLY A 45 5.26 -5.41 9.54
C GLY A 45 6.14 -5.62 10.78
N ALA A 46 7.45 -5.45 10.62
CA ALA A 46 8.32 -5.31 11.78
C ALA A 46 7.95 -4.00 12.47
N THR A 47 7.39 -4.09 13.68
CA THR A 47 7.16 -2.91 14.53
C THR A 47 8.51 -2.44 15.05
N ASP A 48 9.24 -1.65 14.28
CA ASP A 48 10.34 -0.85 14.82
C ASP A 48 9.73 0.34 15.56
N GLU A 49 9.40 0.14 16.84
CA GLU A 49 9.26 1.25 17.78
C GLU A 49 10.62 1.93 17.87
N VAL A 50 10.83 2.99 17.07
CA VAL A 50 12.01 3.85 17.23
C VAL A 50 11.86 4.60 18.54
N ILE A 51 12.34 4.00 19.63
CA ILE A 51 12.56 4.61 20.95
C ILE A 51 13.78 5.55 20.85
N ALA A 52 13.69 6.58 20.01
CA ALA A 52 14.68 7.65 19.92
C ALA A 52 14.13 8.85 19.14
N ASN A 53 13.14 9.53 19.72
CA ASN A 53 12.97 10.98 19.58
C ASN A 53 12.89 11.58 18.15
N ARG A 54 12.10 10.98 17.26
CA ARG A 54 11.42 11.63 16.11
C ARG A 54 10.43 10.64 15.49
N ASN A 55 9.20 11.11 15.23
CA ASN A 55 8.06 10.42 14.59
C ASN A 55 8.41 9.15 13.79
N GLY A 56 8.46 7.99 14.45
CA GLY A 56 8.57 6.71 13.77
C GLY A 56 7.25 6.39 13.07
N VAL A 57 7.30 6.14 11.77
CA VAL A 57 6.15 5.60 11.03
C VAL A 57 6.08 4.11 11.33
N LEU A 58 4.99 3.68 11.97
CA LEU A 58 4.78 2.27 12.30
C LEU A 58 4.17 1.57 11.09
N ILE A 59 4.99 0.77 10.39
CA ILE A 59 4.52 -0.15 9.36
C ILE A 59 3.78 -1.29 10.05
N GLN A 60 2.48 -1.40 9.77
CA GLN A 60 1.62 -2.41 10.39
C GLN A 60 1.61 -3.70 9.57
N PHE A 61 1.68 -3.61 8.24
CA PHE A 61 1.72 -4.76 7.35
C PHE A 61 2.66 -4.56 6.18
N THR A 62 3.26 -5.65 5.72
CA THR A 62 4.02 -5.72 4.48
C THR A 62 3.27 -6.61 3.50
N VAL A 63 3.03 -6.10 2.30
CA VAL A 63 2.33 -6.82 1.23
C VAL A 63 3.30 -7.17 0.13
N HIS A 64 3.39 -8.47 -0.19
CA HIS A 64 4.07 -8.97 -1.36
C HIS A 64 3.02 -9.25 -2.43
N ALA A 65 2.85 -8.30 -3.35
CA ALA A 65 1.91 -8.36 -4.45
C ALA A 65 2.56 -8.96 -5.71
N PRO A 66 1.76 -9.47 -6.67
CA PRO A 66 2.27 -9.90 -7.96
C PRO A 66 3.09 -8.80 -8.66
N ALA A 67 4.07 -9.21 -9.46
CA ALA A 67 4.83 -8.27 -10.29
C ALA A 67 3.90 -7.40 -11.14
N GLY A 68 4.14 -6.08 -11.13
CA GLY A 68 3.34 -5.12 -11.89
C GLY A 68 1.98 -4.78 -11.29
N ALA A 69 1.74 -5.11 -10.01
CA ALA A 69 0.55 -4.65 -9.28
C ALA A 69 0.39 -3.12 -9.41
N ASP A 70 -0.79 -2.65 -9.81
CA ASP A 70 -1.08 -1.24 -10.02
C ASP A 70 -1.26 -0.51 -8.68
N VAL A 71 -0.14 -0.15 -8.06
CA VAL A 71 -0.06 0.51 -6.76
C VAL A 71 0.94 1.67 -6.84
N GLN A 72 0.60 2.80 -6.22
CA GLN A 72 1.42 4.02 -6.17
C GLN A 72 1.57 4.50 -4.72
N ALA A 73 2.60 5.31 -4.47
CA ALA A 73 2.93 5.82 -3.13
C ALA A 73 1.80 6.64 -2.48
N LEU A 74 0.98 7.32 -3.29
CA LEU A 74 -0.13 8.16 -2.81
C LEU A 74 -1.47 7.42 -2.74
N ASP A 75 -1.48 6.13 -3.06
CA ASP A 75 -2.68 5.31 -2.92
C ASP A 75 -2.93 4.96 -1.44
N ARG A 76 -4.18 4.62 -1.14
CA ARG A 76 -4.56 3.97 0.12
C ARG A 76 -4.91 2.51 -0.11
N ALA A 77 -4.90 1.74 0.95
CA ALA A 77 -5.21 0.32 0.92
C ALA A 77 -6.23 -0.02 2.01
N ILE A 78 -7.31 -0.72 1.66
CA ILE A 78 -8.19 -1.36 2.62
C ILE A 78 -7.77 -2.81 2.77
N TYR A 79 -7.47 -3.19 4.01
CA TYR A 79 -7.20 -4.57 4.38
C TYR A 79 -7.94 -4.90 5.68
N GLN A 80 -8.65 -6.03 5.71
CA GLN A 80 -9.50 -6.43 6.84
C GLN A 80 -10.51 -5.34 7.29
N GLY A 81 -11.02 -4.54 6.35
CA GLY A 81 -11.97 -3.46 6.62
C GLY A 81 -11.36 -2.21 7.26
N VAL A 82 -10.03 -2.14 7.39
CA VAL A 82 -9.30 -0.98 7.90
C VAL A 82 -8.55 -0.31 6.77
N GLU A 83 -8.58 1.03 6.74
CA GLU A 83 -7.85 1.84 5.78
C GLU A 83 -6.42 2.10 6.26
N TYR A 84 -5.49 1.87 5.34
CA TYR A 84 -4.06 2.06 5.49
C TYR A 84 -3.56 2.99 4.39
N GLU A 85 -2.49 3.70 4.68
CA GLU A 85 -1.72 4.38 3.65
C GLU A 85 -0.56 3.51 3.20
N ILE A 86 -0.15 3.71 1.97
CA ILE A 86 1.10 3.17 1.48
C ILE A 86 2.23 4.07 1.99
N ASP A 87 3.21 3.45 2.63
CA ASP A 87 4.40 4.14 3.09
C ASP A 87 5.53 3.95 2.09
N GLY A 88 6.01 5.05 1.53
CA GLY A 88 7.07 5.05 0.52
C GLY A 88 6.59 4.59 -0.86
N GLU A 89 7.56 4.37 -1.74
CA GLU A 89 7.31 3.90 -3.11
C GLU A 89 7.26 2.37 -3.13
N PRO A 90 6.28 1.74 -3.83
CA PRO A 90 6.24 0.28 -3.98
C PRO A 90 7.53 -0.26 -4.61
N GLU A 91 8.21 -1.16 -3.88
CA GLU A 91 9.48 -1.70 -4.33
C GLU A 91 9.26 -2.84 -5.31
N ARG A 92 9.83 -2.72 -6.51
CA ARG A 92 9.76 -3.77 -7.53
C ARG A 92 10.99 -4.67 -7.43
N TRP A 93 10.72 -5.96 -7.27
CA TRP A 93 11.72 -7.00 -7.21
C TRP A 93 11.65 -7.81 -8.49
N ASP A 94 12.62 -7.61 -9.38
CA ASP A 94 12.74 -8.32 -10.66
C ASP A 94 13.92 -9.31 -10.58
N THR A 95 13.71 -10.41 -9.85
CA THR A 95 14.75 -11.42 -9.58
C THR A 95 14.75 -12.58 -10.60
N GLY A 96 13.78 -12.61 -11.51
CA GLY A 96 13.59 -13.61 -12.57
C GLY A 96 12.93 -14.92 -12.11
N VAL A 97 13.00 -15.24 -10.82
CA VAL A 97 12.39 -16.46 -10.24
C VAL A 97 11.27 -16.13 -9.26
N LEU A 98 11.32 -14.97 -8.60
CA LEU A 98 10.32 -14.50 -7.65
C LEU A 98 10.05 -13.01 -7.86
N ASP A 99 9.51 -12.68 -9.03
CA ASP A 99 9.16 -11.30 -9.35
C ASP A 99 7.93 -10.88 -8.55
N HIS A 100 8.06 -9.80 -7.79
CA HIS A 100 6.98 -9.31 -6.93
C HIS A 100 7.14 -7.81 -6.63
N THR A 101 6.07 -7.21 -6.11
CA THR A 101 6.09 -5.84 -5.62
C THR A 101 5.89 -5.84 -4.11
N VAL A 102 6.79 -5.19 -3.36
CA VAL A 102 6.69 -5.03 -1.91
C VAL A 102 6.06 -3.68 -1.61
N ILE A 103 5.03 -3.69 -0.77
CA ILE A 103 4.27 -2.51 -0.39
C ILE A 103 4.18 -2.48 1.13
N TYR A 104 4.53 -1.35 1.73
CA TYR A 104 4.43 -1.14 3.17
C TYR A 104 3.13 -0.41 3.50
N LEU A 105 2.35 -0.97 4.43
CA LEU A 105 1.10 -0.39 4.89
C LEU A 105 1.28 0.20 6.28
N LYS A 106 1.02 1.50 6.41
CA LYS A 106 0.94 2.20 7.70
C LYS A 106 -0.51 2.54 8.01
N LYS A 107 -0.86 2.58 9.30
CA LYS A 107 -2.23 2.92 9.71
C LYS A 107 -2.52 4.38 9.36
N TRP A 108 -3.59 4.63 8.61
CA TRP A 108 -4.04 5.99 8.32
C TRP A 108 -4.50 6.67 9.62
N ARG A 109 -3.93 7.84 9.91
CA ARG A 109 -4.41 8.76 10.94
C ARG A 109 -4.89 9.99 10.19
N GLY A 110 -6.22 10.09 10.05
CA GLY A 110 -6.92 11.07 9.22
C GLY A 110 -6.48 12.52 9.40
#